data_AF-A0A0L6X1T9-F1
#
_entry.id   AF-A0A0L6X1T9-F1
#
_cell.length_a   1.000
_cell.length_b   1.000
_cell.length_c   1.000
_cell.angle_alpha   90.00
_cell.angle_beta   90.00
_cell.angle_gamma   90.00
#
_symmetry.space_group_name_H-M   'P 1'
#
loop_
_entity.id
_entity.type
_entity.pdbx_description
1 polymer ?
#
loop_
_entity_poly.entity_id
_entity_poly.type
_entity_poly.pdbx_seq_one_letter_code
_entity_poly.pdbx_strand_id
1 'polypeptide(L)' 'PPIKVEDKYHYKVDEILDSRIVRGRLQYLVHWKGYGPKDDTWEPQKNLNRAPDKLQDFHQRNPAKPRNPQD' A
#
# COMPACT_ATOMS: atom_id res chain seq x y z
N PRO A 1 -6.65 0.00 -17.01
CA PRO A 1 -7.57 -1.11 -16.67
C PRO A 1 -6.90 -2.04 -15.64
N PRO A 2 -7.64 -2.61 -14.66
CA PRO A 2 -7.06 -3.53 -13.69
C PRO A 2 -6.61 -4.85 -14.34
N ILE A 3 -5.58 -5.48 -13.78
CA ILE A 3 -5.11 -6.79 -14.21
C ILE A 3 -5.90 -7.85 -13.45
N LYS A 4 -6.68 -8.68 -14.16
CA LYS A 4 -7.40 -9.81 -13.56
C LYS A 4 -6.48 -11.03 -13.51
N VAL A 5 -6.11 -11.47 -12.32
CA VAL A 5 -5.38 -12.73 -12.09
C VAL A 5 -6.18 -13.52 -11.06
N GLU A 6 -6.57 -14.77 -11.39
CA GLU A 6 -7.24 -15.69 -10.46
C GLU A 6 -8.44 -15.06 -9.71
N ASP A 7 -9.32 -14.38 -10.45
CA ASP A 7 -10.52 -13.70 -9.93
C ASP A 7 -10.29 -12.55 -8.94
N LYS A 8 -9.05 -12.05 -8.83
CA LYS A 8 -8.73 -10.82 -8.09
C LYS A 8 -8.26 -9.71 -9.03
N TYR A 9 -8.69 -8.49 -8.73
CA TYR A 9 -8.25 -7.29 -9.43
C TYR A 9 -6.97 -6.77 -8.80
N HIS A 10 -5.92 -6.65 -9.62
CA HIS A 10 -4.68 -6.00 -9.23
C HIS A 10 -4.58 -4.62 -9.89
N TYR A 11 -4.22 -3.63 -9.09
CA TYR A 11 -3.99 -2.25 -9.51
C TYR A 11 -2.52 -1.92 -9.26
N LYS A 12 -1.94 -1.09 -10.12
CA LYS A 12 -0.56 -0.65 -9.96
C LYS A 12 -0.50 0.43 -8.89
N VAL A 13 0.29 0.18 -7.84
CA VAL A 13 0.63 1.18 -6.83
C VAL A 13 1.55 2.22 -7.47
N ASP A 14 1.22 3.49 -7.29
CA ASP A 14 2.11 4.58 -7.66
C ASP A 14 3.02 4.95 -6.48
N GLU A 15 2.40 5.20 -5.32
CA GLU A 15 3.09 5.59 -4.09
C GLU A 15 2.31 5.13 -2.83
N ILE A 16 3.04 4.91 -1.73
CA ILE A 16 2.47 4.77 -0.39
C ILE A 16 2.56 6.12 0.32
N LEU A 17 1.42 6.64 0.76
CA LEU A 17 1.30 7.99 1.32
C LEU A 17 1.40 8.00 2.85
N ASP A 18 0.88 6.97 3.51
CA ASP A 18 0.87 6.88 4.97
C ASP A 18 0.74 5.43 5.45
N SER A 19 1.01 5.19 6.73
CA SER A 19 0.72 3.93 7.41
C SER A 19 0.11 4.13 8.80
N ARG A 20 -0.75 3.20 9.21
CA ARG A 20 -1.42 3.22 10.51
C ARG A 20 -1.74 1.83 11.02
N ILE A 21 -1.94 1.71 12.34
CA ILE A 21 -2.47 0.50 12.97
C ILE A 21 -3.91 0.76 13.38
N VAL A 22 -4.86 -0.01 12.84
CA VAL A 22 -6.27 0.04 13.23
C VAL A 22 -6.69 -1.34 13.72
N ARG A 23 -7.17 -1.43 14.97
CA ARG A 23 -7.57 -2.68 15.61
C ARG A 23 -6.46 -3.76 15.52
N GLY A 24 -5.22 -3.36 15.78
CA GLY A 24 -4.04 -4.23 15.74
C GLY A 24 -3.59 -4.65 14.34
N ARG A 25 -4.16 -4.08 13.27
CA ARG A 25 -3.80 -4.42 11.88
C ARG A 25 -3.14 -3.25 11.18
N LEU A 26 -1.98 -3.51 10.58
CA LEU A 26 -1.25 -2.55 9.77
C LEU A 26 -1.97 -2.31 8.44
N GLN A 27 -2.19 -1.03 8.12
CA GLN A 27 -2.76 -0.55 6.88
C GLN A 27 -1.87 0.54 6.29
N TYR A 28 -1.92 0.66 4.97
CA TYR A 28 -1.22 1.68 4.21
C TYR A 28 -2.18 2.46 3.34
N LEU A 29 -2.01 3.77 3.27
CA LEU A 29 -2.73 4.63 2.34
C LEU A 29 -2.02 4.56 0.99
N VAL A 30 -2.72 4.06 -0.02
CA VAL A 30 -2.17 3.76 -1.34
C VAL A 30 -2.64 4.80 -2.34
N HIS A 31 -1.69 5.43 -3.03
CA HIS A 31 -1.98 6.17 -4.26
C HIS A 31 -1.91 5.23 -5.45
N TRP A 32 -2.99 5.16 -6.23
CA TRP A 32 -3.12 4.24 -7.36
C TRP A 32 -2.71 4.89 -8.67
N LYS A 33 -1.89 4.20 -9.46
CA LYS A 33 -1.39 4.75 -10.71
C LYS A 33 -2.53 5.00 -11.71
N GLY A 34 -2.64 6.26 -12.13
CA GLY A 34 -3.66 6.70 -13.10
C GLY A 34 -5.00 7.07 -12.47
N TYR A 35 -5.08 7.13 -11.14
CA TYR A 35 -6.26 7.56 -10.39
C TYR A 35 -5.96 8.83 -9.59
N GLY A 36 -7.00 9.55 -9.18
CA GLY A 36 -6.83 10.80 -8.43
C GLY A 36 -6.76 10.54 -6.92
N PRO A 37 -6.40 11.55 -6.10
CA PRO A 37 -6.34 11.42 -4.63
C PRO A 37 -7.67 10.99 -3.98
N LYS A 38 -8.80 11.24 -4.67
CA LYS A 38 -10.13 10.79 -4.23
C LYS A 38 -10.30 9.26 -4.24
N ASP A 39 -9.47 8.58 -5.01
CA ASP A 39 -9.48 7.13 -5.20
C ASP A 39 -8.47 6.43 -4.29
N ASP A 40 -7.70 7.19 -3.49
CA ASP A 40 -6.73 6.64 -2.55
C ASP A 40 -7.44 5.81 -1.48
N THR A 41 -6.93 4.62 -1.18
CA THR A 41 -7.56 3.70 -0.22
C THR A 41 -6.59 3.21 0.83
N TRP A 42 -7.14 2.86 2.00
CA TRP A 42 -6.40 2.18 3.06
C TRP A 42 -6.41 0.68 2.84
N GLU A 43 -5.29 0.15 2.36
CA GLU A 43 -5.13 -1.27 2.09
C GLU A 43 -4.42 -1.98 3.24
N PRO A 44 -4.85 -3.20 3.63
CA PRO A 44 -4.09 -4.01 4.55
C PRO A 44 -2.77 -4.42 3.89
N GLN A 45 -1.69 -4.54 4.67
CA GLN A 45 -0.36 -4.90 4.14
C GLN A 45 -0.37 -6.15 3.24
N LYS A 46 -1.21 -7.15 3.55
CA LYS A 46 -1.36 -8.37 2.74
C LYS A 46 -1.75 -8.11 1.27
N ASN A 47 -2.39 -6.97 0.97
CA ASN A 47 -2.78 -6.58 -0.39
C ASN A 47 -1.60 -5.94 -1.16
N LEU A 48 -0.50 -5.58 -0.47
CA LEU A 48 0.67 -4.91 -1.03
C LEU A 48 1.88 -5.82 -1.20
N ASN A 49 1.69 -7.15 -1.12
CA ASN A 49 2.74 -8.15 -1.30
C ASN A 49 3.45 -8.09 -2.67
N ARG A 50 2.86 -7.41 -3.67
CA ARG A 50 3.44 -7.21 -5.00
C ARG A 50 4.09 -5.83 -5.20
N ALA A 51 4.23 -5.03 -4.13
CA ALA A 51 4.86 -3.70 -4.17
C ALA A 51 5.86 -3.48 -3.00
N PRO A 52 6.82 -4.40 -2.75
CA PRO A 52 7.78 -4.26 -1.65
C PRO A 52 8.69 -3.04 -1.81
N ASP A 53 9.03 -2.67 -3.05
CA ASP A 53 9.78 -1.46 -3.40
C ASP A 53 9.07 -0.21 -2.87
N LYS A 54 7.76 -0.12 -3.07
CA LYS A 54 6.95 1.03 -2.64
C LYS A 54 6.84 1.15 -1.11
N LEU A 55 6.79 0.01 -0.42
CA LEU A 55 6.82 -0.02 1.05
C LEU A 55 8.20 0.43 1.58
N GLN A 56 9.27 -0.05 0.97
CA GLN A 56 10.63 0.31 1.34
C GLN A 56 10.89 1.82 1.14
N ASP A 57 10.54 2.36 -0.02
CA ASP A 57 10.69 3.79 -0.34
C ASP A 57 9.93 4.68 0.66
N PHE A 58 8.74 4.24 1.09
CA PHE A 58 7.95 4.96 2.08
C PHE A 58 8.62 4.95 3.47
N HIS A 59 9.09 3.79 3.95
CA HIS A 59 9.69 3.67 5.28
C HIS A 59 11.09 4.28 5.36
N GLN A 60 11.83 4.33 4.26
CA GLN A 60 13.07 5.11 4.19
C GLN A 60 12.82 6.60 4.42
N ARG A 61 11.73 7.13 3.86
CA ARG A 61 11.33 8.54 4.04
C ARG A 61 10.61 8.79 5.37
N ASN A 62 10.00 7.76 5.95
CA ASN A 62 9.18 7.86 7.14
C ASN A 62 9.54 6.79 8.20
N PRO A 63 10.76 6.82 8.77
CA PRO A 63 11.26 5.72 9.62
C PRO A 63 10.48 5.52 10.93
N ALA A 64 9.72 6.53 11.37
CA ALA A 64 8.89 6.46 12.58
C ALA A 64 7.47 5.92 12.33
N LYS A 65 7.08 5.72 11.06
CA LYS A 65 5.73 5.24 10.73
C LYS A 65 5.61 3.75 11.03
N PRO A 66 4.40 3.27 11.38
CA PRO A 66 4.17 1.85 11.61
C PRO A 66 4.59 1.00 10.41
N ARG A 67 5.42 -0.01 10.64
CA ARG A 67 5.87 -0.99 9.63
C ARG A 67 5.70 -2.40 10.16
N ASN A 68 5.66 -3.39 9.28
CA ASN A 68 5.76 -4.76 9.73
C ASN A 68 7.22 -5.05 10.11
N PRO A 69 7.49 -5.75 11.22
CA PRO A 69 8.85 -6.21 11.53
C PRO A 69 9.51 -7.05 10.42
N GLN A 70 8.75 -7.58 9.46
CA GLN A 70 9.22 -8.37 8.32
C GLN A 70 9.37 -7.57 7.01
N ASP A 71 9.02 -6.28 7.00
CA ASP A 71 9.24 -5.37 5.86
C ASP A 71 10.71 -4.93 5.76
#